data_AF-A0A2T4LP69-F1
#
_entry.id   AF-A0A2T4LP69-F1
#
_cell.length_a   1.000
_cell.length_b   1.000
_cell.length_c   1.000
_cell.angle_alpha   90.00
_cell.angle_beta   90.00
_cell.angle_gamma   90.00
#
_symmetry.space_group_name_H-M   'P 1'
#
loop_
_entity.id
_entity.type
_entity.pdbx_description
1 polymer ?
#
loop_
_entity_poly.entity_id
_entity_poly.type
_entity_poly.pdbx_seq_one_letter_code
_entity_poly.pdbx_strand_id
1 'polypeptide(L)'
;DKVKVQLKLEKGTSKEFKLKAKEFTKEFKVHGLKKPKELSAKDLIEGFNPKFTGVNGSGSLNLITKDAPKNLSNLSLSNYEFTVPNNGNLKNGDSIKLTIPQDLIDDINNNDSSSFKGKKTYTIEANDLPELNKLENISETLDRNNKLIKDEYNSSKYTKYKTENIDNYYKVDYDVSSDDYFDDDKEEGEKVSPASKIEPTKITLITAVKVTRTSEYNDPDVYYNYKGYKNYNLENNRLVKDDITEEVSTSSDEDSMNDLHDELTSDDYKKL
;
A
#
# COMPACT_ATOMS: atom_id res chain seq x y z
N ASP A 1 5.27 8.91 41.35
CA ASP A 1 5.88 10.19 40.91
C ASP A 1 5.37 11.33 41.76
N LYS A 2 6.25 12.28 42.09
CA LYS A 2 5.94 13.45 42.92
C LYS A 2 6.18 14.67 42.04
N VAL A 3 5.16 15.09 41.30
CA VAL A 3 5.21 16.39 40.61
C VAL A 3 5.02 17.47 41.67
N LYS A 4 5.87 18.49 41.66
CA LYS A 4 5.73 19.67 42.52
C LYS A 4 4.99 20.74 41.73
N VAL A 5 3.84 21.17 42.22
CA VAL A 5 3.12 22.31 41.64
C VAL A 5 3.34 23.52 42.53
N GLN A 6 3.72 24.64 41.91
CA GLN A 6 3.92 25.91 42.59
C GLN A 6 2.72 26.83 42.31
N LEU A 7 1.95 27.12 43.35
CA LEU A 7 0.97 28.20 43.28
C LEU A 7 1.64 29.50 43.76
N LYS A 8 1.70 30.50 42.89
CA LYS A 8 2.13 31.85 43.23
C LYS A 8 0.91 32.77 43.21
N LEU A 9 0.62 33.40 44.34
CA LEU A 9 -0.42 34.42 44.42
C LEU A 9 0.24 35.79 44.57
N GLU A 10 0.13 36.61 43.52
CA GLU A 10 0.65 37.97 43.55
C GLU A 10 -0.30 38.90 44.31
N LYS A 11 0.25 39.97 44.88
CA LYS A 11 -0.49 40.89 45.74
C LYS A 11 -1.51 41.70 44.94
N GLY A 12 -2.75 41.23 44.91
CA GLY A 12 -3.90 41.95 44.35
C GLY A 12 -4.79 42.55 45.44
N THR A 13 -5.45 43.68 45.13
CA THR A 13 -6.58 44.19 45.93
C THR A 13 -7.84 44.01 45.11
N SER A 14 -8.73 43.10 45.52
CA SER A 14 -10.09 43.06 44.97
C SER A 14 -10.83 44.31 45.44
N LYS A 15 -11.20 45.19 44.50
CA LYS A 15 -11.90 46.45 44.81
C LYS A 15 -13.27 46.21 45.43
N GLU A 16 -13.95 45.11 45.08
CA GLU A 16 -15.27 44.76 45.61
C GLU A 16 -15.21 44.04 46.97
N PHE A 17 -14.20 43.20 47.22
CA PHE A 17 -14.19 42.32 48.39
C PHE A 17 -13.19 42.72 49.51
N LYS A 18 -12.41 43.80 49.36
CA LYS A 18 -11.40 44.28 50.34
C LYS A 18 -10.45 43.19 50.88
N LEU A 19 -10.25 42.10 50.14
CA LEU A 19 -9.35 41.02 50.55
C LEU A 19 -7.89 41.45 50.36
N LYS A 20 -7.14 41.51 51.46
CA LYS A 20 -5.67 41.65 51.45
C LYS A 20 -5.04 40.27 51.52
N ALA A 21 -4.73 39.67 50.38
CA ALA A 21 -3.94 38.45 50.37
C ALA A 21 -2.44 38.79 50.50
N LYS A 22 -1.75 38.12 51.44
CA LYS A 22 -0.28 38.18 51.52
C LYS A 22 0.29 37.27 50.44
N GLU A 23 1.39 37.71 49.81
CA GLU A 23 2.11 36.88 48.85
C GLU A 23 2.62 35.63 49.54
N PHE A 24 2.41 34.48 48.91
CA PHE A 24 2.97 33.22 49.37
C PHE A 24 3.27 32.32 48.18
N THR A 25 4.28 31.49 48.37
CA THR A 25 4.57 30.34 47.53
C THR A 25 4.27 29.10 48.37
N LYS A 26 3.44 28.18 47.85
CA LYS A 26 3.21 26.89 48.50
C LYS A 26 3.46 25.77 47.50
N GLU A 27 4.36 24.86 47.88
CA GLU A 27 4.56 23.61 47.15
C GLU A 27 3.50 22.59 47.58
N PHE A 28 2.84 21.98 46.62
CA PHE A 28 1.94 20.85 46.87
C PHE A 28 2.57 19.57 46.32
N LYS A 29 2.55 18.51 47.13
CA LYS A 29 2.80 17.14 46.66
C LYS A 29 1.47 16.58 46.19
N VAL A 30 1.31 16.47 44.88
CA VAL A 30 0.11 15.86 44.29
C VAL A 30 0.25 14.33 44.31
N HIS A 31 -0.81 13.66 44.73
CA HIS A 31 -0.94 12.21 44.77
C HIS A 31 -2.13 11.79 43.89
N GLY A 32 -2.07 10.60 43.30
CA GLY A 32 -3.17 10.04 42.50
C GLY A 32 -3.14 10.35 41.00
N LEU A 33 -2.12 11.07 40.51
CA LEU A 33 -1.90 11.20 39.06
C LEU A 33 -1.55 9.82 38.49
N LYS A 34 -2.26 9.42 37.44
CA LYS A 34 -1.92 8.20 36.69
C LYS A 34 -0.57 8.41 36.03
N LYS A 35 0.29 7.40 36.10
CA LYS A 35 1.56 7.43 35.37
C LYS A 35 1.28 7.39 33.86
N PRO A 36 2.11 8.06 33.03
CA PRO A 36 2.07 7.88 31.59
C PRO A 36 2.18 6.40 31.24
N LYS A 37 1.46 5.98 30.19
CA LYS A 37 1.58 4.61 29.69
C LYS A 37 2.89 4.49 28.90
N GLU A 38 3.77 3.59 29.33
CA GLU A 38 4.97 3.26 28.56
C GLU A 38 4.57 2.50 27.27
N LEU A 39 5.09 2.93 26.12
CA LEU A 39 4.92 2.33 24.81
C LEU A 39 6.27 1.91 24.22
N SER A 40 6.32 0.71 23.64
CA SER A 40 7.44 0.21 22.86
C SER A 40 7.17 0.30 21.36
N ALA A 41 8.20 0.07 20.53
CA ALA A 41 8.00 -0.04 19.08
C ALA A 41 7.00 -1.14 18.70
N LYS A 42 6.99 -2.26 19.45
CA LYS A 42 6.01 -3.33 19.27
C LYS A 42 4.58 -2.83 19.50
N ASP A 43 4.34 -2.14 20.62
CA ASP A 43 3.00 -1.63 20.96
C ASP A 43 2.48 -0.63 19.91
N LEU A 44 3.38 0.16 19.32
CA LEU A 44 3.05 1.10 18.25
C LEU A 44 2.72 0.38 16.95
N ILE A 45 3.63 -0.47 16.45
CA ILE A 45 3.44 -1.15 15.18
C ILE A 45 2.23 -2.08 15.22
N GLU A 46 2.07 -2.91 16.26
CA GLU A 46 0.88 -3.77 16.39
C GLU A 46 -0.40 -2.95 16.60
N GLY A 47 -0.29 -1.80 17.28
CA GLY A 47 -1.40 -0.84 17.41
C GLY A 47 -1.81 -0.21 16.08
N PHE A 48 -0.89 -0.07 15.13
CA PHE A 48 -1.21 0.31 13.75
C PHE A 48 -1.81 -0.84 12.92
N ASN A 49 -2.12 -2.01 13.51
CA ASN A 49 -2.77 -3.13 12.81
C ASN A 49 -2.20 -3.38 11.39
N PRO A 50 -0.93 -3.79 11.28
CA PRO A 50 -0.24 -3.90 10.01
C PRO A 50 -0.97 -4.88 9.10
N LYS A 51 -1.20 -4.50 7.85
CA LYS A 51 -1.86 -5.34 6.85
C LYS A 51 -1.07 -5.44 5.57
N PHE A 52 -0.90 -6.68 5.12
CA PHE A 52 -0.32 -6.97 3.82
C PHE A 52 -1.41 -7.01 2.76
N THR A 53 -1.15 -6.37 1.62
CA THR A 53 -2.03 -6.32 0.46
C THR A 53 -1.26 -6.65 -0.81
N GLY A 54 -1.99 -6.95 -1.89
CA GLY A 54 -1.42 -7.39 -3.15
C GLY A 54 -1.27 -8.90 -3.21
N VAL A 55 -0.28 -9.37 -3.96
CA VAL A 55 -0.04 -10.80 -4.21
C VAL A 55 1.40 -11.16 -3.84
N ASN A 56 1.67 -12.45 -3.68
CA ASN A 56 3.00 -12.91 -3.33
C ASN A 56 4.05 -12.47 -4.38
N GLY A 57 5.09 -11.74 -3.96
CA GLY A 57 6.10 -11.15 -4.85
C GLY A 57 5.75 -9.77 -5.43
N SER A 58 4.56 -9.26 -5.11
CA SER A 58 4.10 -7.88 -5.36
C SER A 58 3.24 -7.40 -4.19
N GLY A 59 3.73 -7.62 -2.97
CA GLY A 59 3.04 -7.28 -1.74
C GLY A 59 3.45 -5.92 -1.17
N SER A 60 2.52 -5.26 -0.49
CA SER A 60 2.78 -4.01 0.24
C SER A 60 2.30 -4.12 1.67
N LEU A 61 3.03 -3.49 2.59
CA LEU A 61 2.63 -3.29 3.97
C LEU A 61 1.88 -1.97 4.11
N ASN A 62 0.73 -2.02 4.76
CA ASN A 62 -0.05 -0.86 5.13
C ASN A 62 -0.18 -0.78 6.65
N LEU A 63 -0.18 0.44 7.16
CA LEU A 63 -0.41 0.73 8.58
C LEU A 63 -1.79 1.39 8.74
N ILE A 64 -2.61 0.88 9.65
CA ILE A 64 -3.97 1.33 9.92
C ILE A 64 -4.08 2.03 11.28
N THR A 65 -4.55 3.27 11.30
CA THR A 65 -4.72 4.08 12.53
C THR A 65 -5.96 3.74 13.35
N LYS A 66 -6.93 3.03 12.78
CA LYS A 66 -8.23 2.75 13.41
C LYS A 66 -8.10 2.05 14.77
N ASP A 67 -7.06 1.25 14.93
CA ASP A 67 -6.82 0.46 16.15
C ASP A 67 -5.66 1.01 17.00
N ALA A 68 -5.19 2.22 16.68
CA ALA A 68 -4.06 2.83 17.36
C ALA A 68 -4.31 2.99 18.88
N PRO A 69 -3.26 2.94 19.71
CA PRO A 69 -3.39 3.10 21.15
C PRO A 69 -4.15 4.38 21.49
N LYS A 70 -5.27 4.27 22.25
CA LYS A 70 -6.16 5.41 22.58
C LYS A 70 -5.43 6.61 23.19
N ASN A 71 -4.33 6.36 23.89
CA ASN A 71 -3.45 7.37 24.49
C ASN A 71 -2.62 8.20 23.48
N LEU A 72 -2.75 7.90 22.18
CA LEU A 72 -2.17 8.64 21.05
C LEU A 72 -3.24 9.35 20.21
N SER A 73 -4.51 9.35 20.64
CA SER A 73 -5.63 9.92 19.87
C SER A 73 -5.53 11.43 19.61
N ASN A 74 -4.67 12.14 20.34
CA ASN A 74 -4.34 13.54 20.14
C ASN A 74 -3.22 13.78 19.13
N LEU A 75 -2.55 12.72 18.66
CA LEU A 75 -1.52 12.82 17.61
C LEU A 75 -2.16 12.58 16.24
N SER A 76 -1.73 13.37 15.26
CA SER A 76 -2.11 13.15 13.86
C SER A 76 -1.21 12.07 13.27
N LEU A 77 -1.52 10.80 13.59
CA LEU A 77 -0.66 9.65 13.28
C LEU A 77 -0.39 9.45 11.77
N SER A 78 -1.23 10.02 10.90
CA SER A 78 -1.05 10.04 9.45
C SER A 78 0.10 10.94 8.97
N ASN A 79 0.60 11.83 9.82
CA ASN A 79 1.68 12.77 9.46
C ASN A 79 3.08 12.15 9.60
N TYR A 80 3.18 10.89 10.06
CA TYR A 80 4.45 10.22 10.27
C TYR A 80 4.65 9.15 9.20
N GLU A 81 5.81 9.20 8.56
CA GLU A 81 6.20 8.28 7.49
C GLU A 81 7.09 7.18 8.05
N PHE A 82 6.74 5.93 7.78
CA PHE A 82 7.55 4.76 8.10
C PHE A 82 8.25 4.28 6.84
N THR A 83 9.56 4.05 6.90
CA THR A 83 10.28 3.41 5.78
C THR A 83 10.03 1.91 5.82
N VAL A 84 9.50 1.37 4.73
CA VAL A 84 9.24 -0.06 4.55
C VAL A 84 10.13 -0.59 3.43
N PRO A 85 11.20 -1.35 3.74
CA PRO A 85 12.05 -1.96 2.73
C PRO A 85 11.25 -2.83 1.77
N ASN A 86 11.52 -2.71 0.46
CA ASN A 86 10.90 -3.49 -0.61
C ASN A 86 9.35 -3.48 -0.62
N ASN A 87 8.74 -2.41 -0.09
CA ASN A 87 7.29 -2.22 -0.23
C ASN A 87 6.91 -2.22 -1.73
N GLY A 88 5.79 -2.86 -2.06
CA GLY A 88 5.40 -3.12 -3.45
C GLY A 88 6.01 -4.40 -4.04
N ASN A 89 7.02 -4.99 -3.41
CA ASN A 89 7.70 -6.21 -3.88
C ASN A 89 7.83 -7.28 -2.79
N LEU A 90 7.06 -7.17 -1.70
CA LEU A 90 7.10 -8.13 -0.60
C LEU A 90 6.55 -9.50 -1.04
N LYS A 91 7.13 -10.56 -0.45
CA LYS A 91 6.65 -11.95 -0.57
C LYS A 91 6.45 -12.57 0.81
N ASN A 92 5.66 -13.63 0.86
CA ASN A 92 5.43 -14.40 2.08
C ASN A 92 6.77 -14.91 2.65
N GLY A 93 6.96 -14.72 3.95
CA GLY A 93 8.18 -15.05 4.68
C GLY A 93 9.22 -13.92 4.75
N ASP A 94 9.02 -12.79 4.07
CA ASP A 94 9.94 -11.66 4.17
C ASP A 94 9.89 -11.04 5.58
N SER A 95 11.08 -10.79 6.15
CA SER A 95 11.23 -10.12 7.43
C SER A 95 11.43 -8.62 7.25
N ILE A 96 10.45 -7.83 7.71
CA ILE A 96 10.40 -6.38 7.53
C ILE A 96 10.75 -5.71 8.84
N LYS A 97 11.87 -4.99 8.88
CA LYS A 97 12.31 -4.23 10.05
C LYS A 97 11.83 -2.79 9.95
N LEU A 98 10.77 -2.47 10.69
CA LEU A 98 10.25 -1.11 10.78
C LEU A 98 11.01 -0.32 11.84
N THR A 99 11.25 0.95 11.56
CA THR A 99 11.85 1.91 12.50
C THR A 99 10.84 3.00 12.81
N ILE A 100 10.56 3.22 14.10
CA ILE A 100 9.70 4.30 14.55
C ILE A 100 10.38 5.64 14.24
N PRO A 101 9.72 6.57 13.54
CA PRO A 101 10.26 7.90 13.27
C PRO A 101 10.61 8.64 14.55
N GLN A 102 11.71 9.41 14.53
CA GLN A 102 12.14 10.16 15.71
C GLN A 102 11.08 11.18 16.14
N ASP A 103 10.46 11.86 15.20
CA ASP A 103 9.44 12.89 15.47
C ASP A 103 8.23 12.29 16.20
N LEU A 104 7.82 11.06 15.84
CA LEU A 104 6.76 10.35 16.56
C LEU A 104 7.18 10.02 18.00
N ILE A 105 8.44 9.61 18.22
CA ILE A 105 8.96 9.35 19.56
C ILE A 105 8.95 10.64 20.40
N ASP A 106 9.37 11.75 19.82
CA ASP A 106 9.43 13.04 20.50
C ASP A 106 8.01 13.51 20.87
N ASP A 107 7.05 13.40 19.95
CA ASP A 107 5.65 13.75 20.21
C ASP A 107 4.98 12.81 21.22
N ILE A 108 5.32 11.52 21.24
CA ILE A 108 4.88 10.58 22.30
C ILE A 108 5.43 10.99 23.66
N ASN A 109 6.69 11.42 23.73
CA ASN A 109 7.34 11.79 25.00
C ASN A 109 6.92 13.17 25.50
N ASN A 110 6.55 14.07 24.59
CA ASN A 110 5.98 15.38 24.92
C ASN A 110 4.49 15.29 25.28
N ASN A 111 3.85 14.13 25.05
CA ASN A 111 2.47 13.89 25.41
C ASN A 111 2.38 13.42 26.88
N ASP A 112 1.67 14.18 27.72
CA ASP A 112 1.48 13.87 29.15
C ASP A 112 0.83 12.49 29.43
N SER A 113 0.24 11.85 28.42
CA SER A 113 -0.47 10.56 28.54
C SER A 113 0.42 9.33 28.32
N SER A 114 1.57 9.49 27.67
CA SER A 114 2.38 8.37 27.17
C SER A 114 3.88 8.64 27.30
N SER A 115 4.70 7.59 27.24
CA SER A 115 6.14 7.73 27.06
C SER A 115 6.68 6.59 26.23
N PHE A 116 7.66 6.87 25.37
CA PHE A 116 8.31 5.85 24.55
C PHE A 116 9.53 5.27 25.28
N LYS A 117 9.71 3.94 25.18
CA LYS A 117 10.83 3.25 25.83
C LYS A 117 11.32 2.05 25.03
N GLY A 118 12.64 1.84 25.05
CA GLY A 118 13.28 0.67 24.46
C GLY A 118 13.80 0.91 23.04
N LYS A 119 13.85 -0.17 22.25
CA LYS A 119 14.37 -0.11 20.88
C LYS A 119 13.35 0.58 19.97
N LYS A 120 13.86 1.37 19.01
CA LYS A 120 13.06 2.06 17.99
C LYS A 120 12.60 1.14 16.85
N THR A 121 12.99 -0.12 16.87
CA THR A 121 12.79 -1.03 15.74
C THR A 121 11.94 -2.21 16.17
N TYR A 122 11.04 -2.64 15.28
CA TYR A 122 10.27 -3.86 15.43
C TYR A 122 10.23 -4.60 14.09
N THR A 123 10.32 -5.93 14.14
CA THR A 123 10.30 -6.77 12.94
C THR A 123 8.96 -7.48 12.86
N ILE A 124 8.34 -7.42 11.68
CA ILE A 124 7.15 -8.18 11.32
C ILE A 124 7.45 -9.05 10.09
N GLU A 125 6.69 -10.12 9.91
CA GLU A 125 6.86 -11.04 8.79
C GLU A 125 5.68 -10.89 7.82
N ALA A 126 5.97 -10.74 6.54
CA ALA A 126 4.96 -10.72 5.48
C ALA A 126 4.29 -12.09 5.37
N ASN A 127 2.98 -12.11 5.48
CA ASN A 127 2.16 -13.31 5.43
C ASN A 127 0.83 -13.02 4.75
N ASP A 128 0.10 -14.08 4.41
CA ASP A 128 -1.25 -14.05 3.84
C ASP A 128 -1.37 -13.32 2.49
N LEU A 129 -0.26 -13.13 1.78
CA LEU A 129 -0.30 -12.65 0.39
C LEU A 129 -0.74 -13.81 -0.53
N PRO A 130 -1.85 -13.70 -1.25
CA PRO A 130 -2.32 -14.76 -2.15
C PRO A 130 -1.37 -14.95 -3.34
N GLU A 131 -1.30 -16.18 -3.82
CA GLU A 131 -0.68 -16.49 -5.12
C GLU A 131 -1.68 -16.16 -6.23
N LEU A 132 -1.30 -15.30 -7.18
CA LEU A 132 -2.23 -14.84 -8.22
C LEU A 132 -2.77 -16.00 -9.08
N ASN A 133 -1.94 -17.01 -9.35
CA ASN A 133 -2.34 -18.21 -10.09
C ASN A 133 -3.21 -19.20 -9.27
N LYS A 134 -3.46 -18.92 -7.99
CA LYS A 134 -4.35 -19.71 -7.10
C LYS A 134 -5.60 -18.94 -6.67
N LEU A 135 -5.86 -17.76 -7.23
CA LEU A 135 -7.12 -17.06 -6.97
C LEU A 135 -8.31 -17.90 -7.45
N GLU A 136 -9.42 -17.86 -6.73
CA GLU A 136 -10.55 -18.77 -6.96
C GLU A 136 -11.15 -18.64 -8.37
N ASN A 137 -11.09 -17.44 -8.95
CA ASN A 137 -11.67 -17.12 -10.24
C ASN A 137 -10.63 -16.78 -11.31
N ILE A 138 -9.37 -17.20 -11.13
CA ILE A 138 -8.32 -16.91 -12.12
C ILE A 138 -8.65 -17.51 -13.50
N SER A 139 -9.13 -18.75 -13.55
CA SER A 139 -9.53 -19.40 -14.82
C SER A 139 -10.64 -18.64 -15.53
N GLU A 140 -11.69 -18.23 -14.80
CA GLU A 140 -12.79 -17.45 -15.36
C GLU A 140 -12.29 -16.09 -15.89
N THR A 141 -11.34 -15.48 -15.19
CA THR A 141 -10.77 -14.18 -15.60
C THR A 141 -9.95 -14.33 -16.87
N LEU A 142 -9.12 -15.37 -16.99
CA LEU A 142 -8.37 -15.68 -18.20
C LEU A 142 -9.28 -16.05 -19.38
N ASP A 143 -10.40 -16.73 -19.13
CA ASP A 143 -11.40 -17.01 -20.17
C ASP A 143 -12.02 -15.74 -20.77
N ARG A 144 -12.14 -14.66 -19.98
CA ARG A 144 -12.57 -13.35 -20.49
C ARG A 144 -11.53 -12.74 -21.42
N ASN A 145 -10.24 -12.85 -21.10
CA ASN A 145 -9.16 -12.41 -22.00
C ASN A 145 -9.21 -13.21 -23.31
N ASN A 146 -9.35 -14.54 -23.22
CA ASN A 146 -9.49 -15.42 -24.38
C ASN A 146 -10.70 -15.10 -25.24
N LYS A 147 -11.79 -14.62 -24.63
CA LYS A 147 -12.96 -14.14 -25.37
C LYS A 147 -12.65 -12.87 -26.16
N LEU A 148 -11.97 -11.88 -25.56
CA LEU A 148 -11.55 -10.67 -26.28
C LEU A 148 -10.68 -10.99 -27.50
N ILE A 149 -9.74 -11.92 -27.34
CA ILE A 149 -8.87 -12.38 -28.44
C ILE A 149 -9.72 -12.99 -29.57
N LYS A 150 -10.70 -13.85 -29.24
CA LYS A 150 -11.58 -14.47 -30.25
C LYS A 150 -12.49 -13.46 -30.95
N ASP A 151 -12.99 -12.48 -30.20
CA ASP A 151 -13.90 -11.46 -30.73
C ASP A 151 -13.15 -10.51 -31.68
N GLU A 152 -11.91 -10.13 -31.35
CA GLU A 152 -11.02 -9.33 -32.22
C GLU A 152 -10.62 -10.11 -33.48
N TYR A 153 -10.11 -11.33 -33.33
CA TYR A 153 -9.53 -12.11 -34.42
C TYR A 153 -10.54 -13.06 -35.06
N ASN A 154 -11.74 -12.55 -35.37
CA ASN A 154 -12.77 -13.34 -36.04
C ASN A 154 -12.53 -13.42 -37.55
N SER A 155 -12.47 -14.65 -38.06
CA SER A 155 -12.21 -14.91 -39.49
C SER A 155 -13.42 -14.57 -40.36
N SER A 156 -13.16 -13.90 -41.48
CA SER A 156 -14.16 -13.59 -42.51
C SER A 156 -13.99 -14.47 -43.75
N LYS A 157 -14.71 -14.12 -44.84
CA LYS A 157 -14.50 -14.76 -46.15
C LYS A 157 -13.12 -14.42 -46.74
N TYR A 158 -12.62 -13.20 -46.50
CA TYR A 158 -11.43 -12.66 -47.16
C TYR A 158 -10.17 -12.72 -46.30
N THR A 159 -10.34 -12.78 -44.99
CA THR A 159 -9.23 -12.82 -44.01
C THR A 159 -9.44 -13.95 -43.03
N LYS A 160 -8.43 -14.78 -42.85
CA LYS A 160 -8.39 -15.84 -41.85
C LYS A 160 -7.39 -15.46 -40.76
N TYR A 161 -7.77 -15.71 -39.52
CA TYR A 161 -6.92 -15.56 -38.35
C TYR A 161 -6.77 -16.91 -37.66
N LYS A 162 -5.55 -17.20 -37.22
CA LYS A 162 -5.24 -18.26 -36.27
C LYS A 162 -4.55 -17.61 -35.08
N THR A 163 -5.06 -17.86 -33.88
CA THR A 163 -4.51 -17.33 -32.63
C THR A 163 -3.96 -18.46 -31.77
N GLU A 164 -2.79 -18.26 -31.18
CA GLU A 164 -2.16 -19.19 -30.25
C GLU A 164 -1.80 -18.44 -28.97
N ASN A 165 -2.41 -18.80 -27.84
CA ASN A 165 -2.05 -18.21 -26.55
C ASN A 165 -0.64 -18.64 -26.17
N ILE A 166 0.18 -17.68 -25.77
CA ILE A 166 1.58 -17.90 -25.43
C ILE A 166 1.70 -17.98 -23.91
N ASP A 167 1.26 -16.92 -23.23
CA ASP A 167 1.40 -16.79 -21.79
C ASP A 167 0.44 -15.79 -21.18
N ASN A 168 0.39 -15.74 -19.85
CA ASN A 168 -0.38 -14.75 -19.11
C ASN A 168 0.54 -13.90 -18.25
N TYR A 169 0.23 -12.61 -18.20
CA TYR A 169 1.02 -11.63 -17.47
C TYR A 169 0.11 -10.77 -16.61
N TYR A 170 0.67 -10.26 -15.52
CA TYR A 170 -0.03 -9.38 -14.61
C TYR A 170 0.84 -8.19 -14.22
N LYS A 171 0.19 -7.10 -13.85
CA LYS A 171 0.80 -5.93 -13.23
C LYS A 171 -0.04 -5.56 -12.01
N VAL A 172 0.63 -5.23 -10.90
CA VAL A 172 -0.04 -4.64 -9.75
C VAL A 172 0.01 -3.14 -9.91
N ASP A 173 -1.16 -2.52 -10.01
CA ASP A 173 -1.28 -1.09 -10.16
C ASP A 173 -1.31 -0.49 -8.75
N TYR A 174 -0.17 0.01 -8.31
CA TYR A 174 -0.12 0.84 -7.10
C TYR A 174 -0.63 2.23 -7.51
N ASP A 175 -1.73 2.65 -6.88
CA ASP A 175 -2.21 4.03 -6.98
C ASP A 175 -1.20 4.90 -6.23
N VAL A 176 -0.07 5.20 -6.88
CA VAL A 176 0.92 6.12 -6.35
C VAL A 176 0.28 7.50 -6.51
N SER A 177 -0.44 7.93 -5.47
CA SER A 177 -0.79 9.33 -5.33
C SER A 177 0.49 10.12 -5.07
N SER A 178 1.26 10.40 -6.12
CA SER A 178 2.32 11.39 -6.07
C SER A 178 2.58 11.93 -7.47
N ASP A 179 2.15 13.17 -7.68
CA ASP A 179 2.72 14.13 -8.63
C ASP A 179 4.21 14.44 -8.28
N ASP A 180 5.00 13.44 -7.90
CA ASP A 180 6.42 13.61 -7.57
C ASP A 180 7.25 13.01 -8.71
N TYR A 181 7.70 13.95 -9.54
CA TYR A 181 8.71 13.79 -10.56
C TYR A 181 9.88 12.90 -10.10
N PHE A 182 10.20 11.91 -10.94
CA PHE A 182 11.47 11.20 -11.08
C PHE A 182 12.58 11.60 -10.08
N ASP A 183 12.82 10.76 -9.08
CA ASP A 183 14.14 10.62 -8.47
C ASP A 183 14.59 9.17 -8.71
N ASP A 184 15.40 8.99 -9.76
CA ASP A 184 15.87 7.72 -10.32
C ASP A 184 17.03 7.12 -9.49
N ASP A 185 17.15 7.50 -8.22
CA ASP A 185 18.24 7.12 -7.34
C ASP A 185 17.71 6.82 -5.92
N LYS A 186 17.27 5.57 -5.68
CA LYS A 186 17.62 4.74 -4.49
C LYS A 186 16.69 3.52 -4.30
N GLU A 187 17.28 2.33 -4.43
CA GLU A 187 17.03 1.21 -3.51
C GLU A 187 17.08 1.73 -2.04
N GLU A 188 16.22 1.41 -1.08
CA GLU A 188 15.26 0.33 -0.86
C GLU A 188 14.22 0.83 0.17
N GLY A 189 12.97 1.03 -0.26
CA GLY A 189 11.82 1.09 0.64
C GLY A 189 10.94 2.33 0.52
N GLU A 190 9.67 2.09 0.24
CA GLU A 190 8.67 3.15 0.16
C GLU A 190 8.31 3.67 1.54
N LYS A 191 7.90 4.94 1.57
CA LYS A 191 7.36 5.57 2.76
C LYS A 191 5.88 5.22 2.89
N VAL A 192 5.51 4.69 4.05
CA VAL A 192 4.13 4.34 4.37
C VAL A 192 3.68 5.18 5.56
N SER A 193 2.59 5.94 5.35
CA SER A 193 1.93 6.68 6.42
C SER A 193 0.72 5.89 6.94
N PRO A 194 0.48 5.86 8.26
CA PRO A 194 -0.71 5.24 8.81
C PRO A 194 -2.00 5.86 8.26
N ALA A 195 -2.88 5.04 7.69
CA ALA A 195 -4.15 5.44 7.07
C ALA A 195 -5.36 4.91 7.85
N SER A 196 -6.54 5.49 7.64
CA SER A 196 -7.78 5.02 8.29
C SER A 196 -8.43 3.83 7.55
N LYS A 197 -8.19 3.74 6.24
CA LYS A 197 -8.68 2.72 5.32
C LYS A 197 -7.58 2.38 4.32
N ILE A 198 -7.64 1.16 3.80
CA ILE A 198 -6.79 0.68 2.71
C ILE A 198 -7.69 0.51 1.49
N GLU A 199 -7.26 1.03 0.35
CA GLU A 199 -7.96 0.81 -0.91
C GLU A 199 -7.62 -0.59 -1.48
N PRO A 200 -8.55 -1.24 -2.21
CA PRO A 200 -8.28 -2.53 -2.83
C PRO A 200 -7.07 -2.46 -3.76
N THR A 201 -6.26 -3.52 -3.76
CA THR A 201 -5.16 -3.62 -4.73
C THR A 201 -5.72 -3.79 -6.13
N LYS A 202 -5.26 -2.95 -7.05
CA LYS A 202 -5.63 -3.01 -8.46
C LYS A 202 -4.67 -3.91 -9.22
N ILE A 203 -5.22 -4.78 -10.08
CA ILE A 203 -4.45 -5.73 -10.86
C ILE A 203 -4.87 -5.63 -12.32
N THR A 204 -3.87 -5.50 -13.19
CA THR A 204 -4.00 -5.70 -14.62
C THR A 204 -3.63 -7.14 -14.95
N LEU A 205 -4.45 -7.82 -15.75
CA LEU A 205 -4.23 -9.21 -16.16
C LEU A 205 -4.47 -9.35 -17.67
N ILE A 206 -3.45 -9.79 -18.38
CA ILE A 206 -3.43 -9.91 -19.84
C ILE A 206 -3.00 -11.30 -20.29
N THR A 207 -3.36 -11.64 -21.52
CA THR A 207 -2.93 -12.86 -22.20
C THR A 207 -2.20 -12.46 -23.48
N ALA A 208 -0.94 -12.87 -23.59
CA ALA A 208 -0.13 -12.71 -24.78
C ALA A 208 -0.52 -13.78 -25.82
N VAL A 209 -0.60 -13.37 -27.08
CA VAL A 209 -1.12 -14.18 -28.18
C VAL A 209 -0.27 -13.97 -29.42
N LYS A 210 0.04 -15.08 -30.08
CA LYS A 210 0.57 -15.09 -31.44
C LYS A 210 -0.60 -15.11 -32.42
N VAL A 211 -0.59 -14.20 -33.38
CA VAL A 211 -1.62 -14.10 -34.41
C VAL A 211 -1.00 -14.41 -35.76
N THR A 212 -1.61 -15.32 -36.51
CA THR A 212 -1.30 -15.55 -37.92
C THR A 212 -2.47 -15.10 -38.76
N ARG A 213 -2.26 -14.05 -39.55
CA ARG A 213 -3.24 -13.52 -40.50
C ARG A 213 -2.93 -14.04 -41.89
N THR A 214 -3.93 -14.57 -42.58
CA THR A 214 -3.83 -14.98 -43.98
C THR A 214 -4.94 -14.29 -44.77
N SER A 215 -4.60 -13.69 -45.90
CA SER A 215 -5.57 -13.04 -46.78
C SER A 215 -5.49 -13.60 -48.19
N GLU A 216 -6.56 -13.49 -48.96
CA GLU A 216 -6.60 -13.99 -50.34
C GLU A 216 -5.56 -13.30 -51.26
N TYR A 217 -5.17 -12.07 -50.94
CA TYR A 217 -4.39 -11.19 -51.81
C TYR A 217 -3.00 -10.83 -51.28
N ASN A 218 -2.65 -11.23 -50.05
CA ASN A 218 -1.36 -10.93 -49.44
C ASN A 218 -0.78 -12.18 -48.79
N ASP A 219 0.55 -12.19 -48.67
CA ASP A 219 1.28 -13.23 -47.96
C ASP A 219 0.83 -13.33 -46.50
N PRO A 220 0.92 -14.54 -45.90
CA PRO A 220 0.65 -14.72 -44.48
C PRO A 220 1.56 -13.84 -43.63
N ASP A 221 0.96 -13.28 -42.58
CA ASP A 221 1.59 -12.35 -41.67
C ASP A 221 1.49 -12.89 -40.24
N VAL A 222 2.54 -12.73 -39.45
CA VAL A 222 2.63 -13.26 -38.08
C VAL A 222 3.13 -12.18 -37.16
N TYR A 223 2.34 -11.88 -36.14
CA TYR A 223 2.63 -10.86 -35.15
C TYR A 223 2.16 -11.28 -33.75
N TYR A 224 2.59 -10.53 -32.73
CA TYR A 224 2.45 -10.85 -31.33
C TYR A 224 1.79 -9.70 -30.58
N ASN A 225 0.64 -9.97 -29.94
CA ASN A 225 -0.14 -8.96 -29.21
C ASN A 225 -0.49 -9.46 -27.82
N TYR A 226 -1.12 -8.61 -27.01
CA TYR A 226 -1.86 -9.03 -25.83
C TYR A 226 -3.26 -8.42 -25.78
N LYS A 227 -4.15 -9.11 -25.06
CA LYS A 227 -5.50 -8.62 -24.71
C LYS A 227 -5.77 -8.97 -23.25
N GLY A 228 -6.46 -8.09 -22.55
CA GLY A 228 -6.94 -8.36 -21.21
C GLY A 228 -7.70 -7.20 -20.61
N TYR A 229 -7.63 -7.08 -19.29
CA TYR A 229 -8.26 -5.98 -18.57
C TYR A 229 -7.34 -5.43 -17.49
N LYS A 230 -7.44 -4.11 -17.26
CA LYS A 230 -6.80 -3.39 -16.17
C LYS A 230 -7.80 -3.02 -15.07
N ASN A 231 -7.28 -2.67 -13.90
CA ASN A 231 -8.06 -2.20 -12.73
C ASN A 231 -8.99 -3.23 -12.05
N TYR A 232 -8.69 -4.54 -12.12
CA TYR A 232 -9.41 -5.51 -11.28
C TYR A 232 -9.14 -5.23 -9.80
N ASN A 233 -10.18 -5.24 -8.97
CA ASN A 233 -10.01 -5.26 -7.51
C ASN A 233 -9.63 -6.66 -7.04
N LEU A 234 -8.52 -6.77 -6.30
CA LEU A 234 -8.23 -7.99 -5.54
C LEU A 234 -9.02 -7.97 -4.23
N GLU A 235 -10.07 -8.80 -4.17
CA GLU A 235 -10.96 -8.89 -3.01
C GLU A 235 -11.26 -10.34 -2.70
N ASN A 236 -11.12 -10.74 -1.43
CA ASN A 236 -11.49 -12.07 -0.93
C ASN A 236 -10.94 -13.22 -1.81
N ASN A 237 -9.64 -13.16 -2.17
CA ASN A 237 -8.98 -14.15 -3.03
C ASN A 237 -9.55 -14.27 -4.46
N ARG A 238 -10.12 -13.16 -4.98
CA ARG A 238 -10.73 -13.08 -6.31
C ARG A 238 -10.38 -11.77 -7.00
N LEU A 239 -10.36 -11.79 -8.33
CA LEU A 239 -10.32 -10.58 -9.17
C LEU A 239 -11.75 -10.15 -9.50
N VAL A 240 -12.14 -8.97 -9.04
CA VAL A 240 -13.50 -8.45 -9.17
C VAL A 240 -13.49 -7.25 -10.12
N LYS A 241 -14.40 -7.24 -11.10
CA LYS A 241 -14.62 -6.07 -11.96
C LYS A 241 -15.44 -5.04 -11.21
N ASP A 242 -15.13 -3.78 -11.45
CA ASP A 242 -15.94 -2.62 -11.08
C ASP A 242 -16.12 -1.69 -12.28
N ASP A 243 -16.71 -0.52 -12.04
CA ASP A 243 -17.04 0.46 -13.09
C ASP A 243 -15.79 1.08 -13.77
N ILE A 244 -14.59 0.92 -13.19
CA ILE A 244 -13.33 1.42 -13.76
C ILE A 244 -12.49 0.32 -14.41
N THR A 245 -12.98 -0.93 -14.40
CA THR A 245 -12.31 -2.05 -15.06
C THR A 245 -12.46 -1.94 -16.57
N GLU A 246 -11.34 -1.79 -17.27
CA GLU A 246 -11.30 -1.48 -18.69
C GLU A 246 -10.52 -2.55 -19.47
N GLU A 247 -10.90 -2.75 -20.73
CA GLU A 247 -10.11 -3.55 -21.66
C GLU A 247 -8.76 -2.89 -21.92
N VAL A 248 -7.73 -3.70 -22.06
CA VAL A 248 -6.39 -3.24 -22.44
C VAL A 248 -5.82 -4.16 -23.51
N SER A 249 -5.07 -3.58 -24.43
CA SER A 249 -4.37 -4.28 -25.50
C SER A 249 -3.09 -3.55 -25.84
N THR A 250 -2.17 -4.24 -26.52
CA THR A 250 -1.02 -3.56 -27.12
C THR A 250 -1.48 -2.48 -28.09
N SER A 251 -0.66 -1.43 -28.23
CA SER A 251 -0.87 -0.35 -29.18
C SER A 251 -0.40 -0.67 -30.60
N SER A 252 0.48 -1.66 -30.76
CA SER A 252 1.11 -2.04 -32.02
C SER A 252 1.22 -3.55 -32.15
N ASP A 253 1.24 -4.03 -33.39
CA ASP A 253 1.53 -5.42 -33.67
C ASP A 253 3.05 -5.63 -33.56
N GLU A 254 3.51 -6.52 -32.66
CA GLU A 254 4.95 -6.80 -32.50
C GLU A 254 5.41 -7.92 -33.45
N ASP A 255 6.58 -7.71 -34.08
CA ASP A 255 7.13 -8.64 -35.07
C ASP A 255 7.65 -9.95 -34.43
N SER A 256 7.99 -9.92 -33.15
CA SER A 256 8.47 -11.08 -32.41
C SER A 256 7.97 -11.16 -30.97
N MET A 257 8.00 -12.38 -30.42
CA MET A 257 7.69 -12.60 -29.00
C MET A 257 8.70 -11.92 -28.06
N ASN A 258 9.94 -11.73 -28.51
CA ASN A 258 10.94 -11.05 -27.69
C ASN A 258 10.62 -9.56 -27.58
N ASP A 259 10.20 -8.93 -28.68
CA ASP A 259 9.82 -7.51 -28.67
C ASP A 259 8.63 -7.28 -27.72
N LEU A 260 7.61 -8.15 -27.80
CA LEU A 260 6.49 -8.14 -26.86
C LEU A 260 6.93 -8.40 -25.42
N HIS A 261 7.88 -9.32 -25.19
CA HIS A 261 8.38 -9.60 -23.84
C HIS A 261 9.15 -8.41 -23.26
N ASP A 262 9.94 -7.73 -24.08
CA ASP A 262 10.71 -6.55 -23.69
C ASP A 262 9.76 -5.38 -23.37
N GLU A 263 8.71 -5.16 -24.17
CA GLU A 263 7.63 -4.20 -23.88
C GLU A 263 6.99 -4.50 -22.52
N LEU A 264 6.51 -5.73 -22.34
CA LEU A 264 5.85 -6.15 -21.09
C LEU A 264 6.75 -6.00 -19.87
N THR A 265 8.03 -6.36 -20.00
CA THR A 265 9.00 -6.22 -18.91
C THR A 265 9.28 -4.75 -18.59
N SER A 266 9.40 -3.90 -19.62
CA SER A 266 9.59 -2.45 -19.45
C SER A 266 8.39 -1.76 -18.80
N ASP A 267 7.20 -2.33 -19.00
CA ASP A 267 5.94 -1.87 -18.40
C ASP A 267 5.64 -2.54 -17.05
N ASP A 268 6.62 -3.19 -16.41
CA ASP A 268 6.52 -3.87 -15.11
C ASP A 268 5.54 -5.04 -15.04
N TYR A 269 5.20 -5.64 -16.18
CA TYR A 269 4.43 -6.88 -16.18
C TYR A 269 5.29 -8.06 -15.70
N LYS A 270 4.71 -8.85 -14.79
CA LYS A 270 5.25 -10.10 -14.29
C LYS A 270 4.48 -11.26 -14.93
N LYS A 271 5.19 -12.32 -15.28
CA LYS A 271 4.57 -13.56 -15.77
C LYS A 271 3.82 -14.27 -14.62
N LEU A 272 2.62 -14.80 -14.93
CA LEU A 272 1.71 -15.46 -13.98
C LEU A 272 2.17 -16.87 -13.54
#